data_AF-A0A1A8DBJ8-F1
#
_entry.id   AF-A0A1A8DBJ8-F1
#
_cell.length_a   1.000
_cell.length_b   1.000
_cell.length_c   1.000
_cell.angle_alpha   90.00
_cell.angle_beta   90.00
_cell.angle_gamma   90.00
#
_symmetry.space_group_name_H-M   'P 1'
#
loop_
_entity.id
_entity.type
_entity.pdbx_description
1 polymer ?
#
loop_
_entity_poly.entity_id
_entity_poly.type
_entity_poly.pdbx_seq_one_letter_code
_entity_poly.pdbx_strand_id
1 'polypeptide(L)'
;MASKACLQSFLSASHVLRKDCRHAFDAIEMAWPYFLDCDRFFASEEEGCFDPLAGLKARQELALSSLSPEEPSTIIQFTYTSNAQMYSLLKRTAAKCSHISHVYSIGRSTEGRDLLVIEFTDNPGQHELLEPEIKLVGNMHGNEVLGRQLLIYLAQYLCSEYILGNQRIQTIINTTRIHILASMNPDGYELAASEVEDSNDPELSNQEVNIVN
;
A
#
# COMPACT_ATOMS: atom_id res chain seq x y z
N MET A 1 -2.00 29.22 -7.28
CA MET A 1 -3.37 29.74 -7.05
C MET A 1 -4.48 28.73 -7.36
N ALA A 2 -4.28 27.75 -8.27
CA ALA A 2 -5.31 26.74 -8.59
C ALA A 2 -5.63 25.73 -7.45
N SER A 3 -4.73 25.55 -6.47
CA SER A 3 -4.89 24.55 -5.40
C SER A 3 -5.87 24.96 -4.28
N LYS A 4 -5.99 26.26 -3.95
CA LYS A 4 -6.97 26.74 -2.94
C LYS A 4 -8.42 26.60 -3.40
N ALA A 5 -8.68 26.67 -4.72
CA ALA A 5 -10.03 26.58 -5.27
C ALA A 5 -10.63 25.17 -5.16
N CYS A 6 -9.80 24.12 -5.21
CA CYS A 6 -10.26 22.74 -5.20
C CYS A 6 -10.76 22.32 -3.79
N LEU A 7 -10.06 22.74 -2.73
CA LEU A 7 -10.42 22.43 -1.34
C LEU A 7 -11.70 23.16 -0.90
N GLN A 8 -11.83 24.45 -1.24
CA GLN A 8 -13.02 25.25 -0.96
C GLN A 8 -14.26 24.67 -1.64
N SER A 9 -14.09 24.15 -2.86
CA SER A 9 -15.18 23.54 -3.64
C SER A 9 -15.61 22.19 -3.06
N PHE A 10 -14.69 21.40 -2.50
CA PHE A 10 -15.00 20.12 -1.87
C PHE A 10 -15.65 20.27 -0.50
N LEU A 11 -15.17 21.20 0.33
CA LEU A 11 -15.81 21.54 1.61
C LEU A 11 -17.20 22.14 1.38
N SER A 12 -17.36 23.03 0.39
CA SER A 12 -18.68 23.57 0.05
C SER A 12 -19.62 22.48 -0.49
N ALA A 13 -19.11 21.58 -1.34
CA ALA A 13 -19.89 20.45 -1.84
C ALA A 13 -20.34 19.51 -0.71
N SER A 14 -19.48 19.24 0.28
CA SER A 14 -19.83 18.42 1.45
C SER A 14 -20.87 19.08 2.37
N HIS A 15 -20.71 20.38 2.66
CA HIS A 15 -21.71 21.13 3.44
C HIS A 15 -23.06 21.21 2.70
N VAL A 16 -23.04 21.35 1.37
CA VAL A 16 -24.25 21.29 0.53
C VAL A 16 -24.87 19.90 0.58
N LEU A 17 -24.09 18.83 0.46
CA LEU A 17 -24.57 17.44 0.56
C LEU A 17 -25.19 17.15 1.94
N ARG A 18 -24.58 17.66 3.02
CA ARG A 18 -25.08 17.54 4.38
C ARG A 18 -26.39 18.31 4.58
N LYS A 19 -26.55 19.48 3.95
CA LYS A 19 -27.80 20.25 4.00
C LYS A 19 -28.90 19.56 3.20
N ASP A 20 -28.57 19.10 2.00
CA ASP A 20 -29.54 18.59 1.04
C ASP A 20 -29.97 17.16 1.37
N CYS A 21 -29.12 16.31 1.95
CA CYS A 21 -29.47 14.90 2.21
C CYS A 21 -29.82 14.59 3.67
N ARG A 22 -29.61 15.50 4.63
CA ARG A 22 -29.88 15.24 6.06
C ARG A 22 -31.32 14.83 6.36
N HIS A 23 -32.27 15.48 5.71
CA HIS A 23 -33.67 15.16 5.88
C HIS A 23 -34.02 13.72 5.45
N ALA A 24 -33.30 13.17 4.46
CA ALA A 24 -33.50 11.79 4.03
C ALA A 24 -32.97 10.77 5.05
N PHE A 25 -31.89 11.09 5.77
CA PHE A 25 -31.35 10.25 6.85
C PHE A 25 -32.19 10.36 8.14
N ASP A 26 -32.68 11.56 8.46
CA ASP A 26 -33.60 11.76 9.58
C ASP A 26 -34.93 11.02 9.35
N ALA A 27 -35.41 10.96 8.10
CA ALA A 27 -36.64 10.25 7.73
C ALA A 27 -36.55 8.72 7.86
N ILE A 28 -35.34 8.15 7.86
CA ILE A 28 -35.09 6.72 8.06
C ILE A 28 -34.53 6.42 9.47
N GLU A 29 -34.58 7.40 10.39
CA GLU A 29 -34.05 7.30 11.76
C GLU A 29 -32.58 6.87 11.84
N MET A 30 -31.77 7.22 10.84
CA MET A 30 -30.35 6.87 10.79
C MET A 30 -29.47 8.06 11.18
N ALA A 31 -28.47 7.80 12.03
CA ALA A 31 -27.45 8.79 12.34
C ALA A 31 -26.64 9.15 11.09
N TRP A 32 -26.27 10.43 10.97
CA TRP A 32 -25.43 10.90 9.87
C TRP A 32 -24.10 10.12 9.85
N PRO A 33 -23.72 9.47 8.73
CA PRO A 33 -22.52 8.66 8.70
C PRO A 33 -21.26 9.50 8.97
N TYR A 34 -20.46 9.07 9.96
CA TYR A 34 -19.27 9.81 10.39
C TYR A 34 -18.20 10.00 9.29
N PHE A 35 -18.16 9.12 8.29
CA PHE A 35 -17.23 9.26 7.15
C PHE A 35 -17.63 10.40 6.19
N LEU A 36 -18.87 10.91 6.29
CA LEU A 36 -19.34 12.10 5.58
C LEU A 36 -19.18 13.38 6.42
N ASP A 37 -18.51 13.29 7.58
CA ASP A 37 -18.25 14.44 8.44
C ASP A 37 -16.87 15.02 8.14
N CYS A 38 -16.83 15.85 7.08
CA CYS A 38 -15.60 16.43 6.57
C CYS A 38 -14.90 17.35 7.60
N ASP A 39 -15.64 17.91 8.55
CA ASP A 39 -15.10 18.75 9.64
C ASP A 39 -14.19 17.97 10.59
N ARG A 40 -14.28 16.63 10.61
CA ARG A 40 -13.53 15.76 11.54
C ARG A 40 -12.30 15.10 10.92
N PHE A 41 -12.25 14.99 9.59
CA PHE A 41 -11.22 14.22 8.86
C PHE A 41 -10.26 15.06 8.03
N PHE A 42 -10.60 16.31 7.70
CA PHE A 42 -9.67 17.21 7.02
C PHE A 42 -9.01 18.13 8.04
N ALA A 43 -7.68 18.10 8.04
CA ALA A 43 -6.84 18.76 9.02
C ALA A 43 -7.12 20.28 9.12
N SER A 44 -6.84 20.86 10.29
CA SER A 44 -6.90 22.30 10.52
C SER A 44 -6.05 23.07 9.49
N GLU A 45 -6.37 24.35 9.25
CA GLU A 45 -5.63 25.24 8.31
C GLU A 45 -4.10 25.25 8.50
N GLU A 46 -3.60 24.84 9.67
CA GLU A 46 -2.18 24.73 10.02
C GLU A 46 -1.46 23.50 9.40
N GLU A 47 -2.18 22.44 9.05
CA GLU A 47 -1.63 21.28 8.35
C GLU A 47 -2.02 21.32 6.87
N GLY A 48 -1.18 21.97 6.07
CA GLY A 48 -1.34 22.00 4.61
C GLY A 48 -1.48 20.60 4.00
N CYS A 49 -2.18 20.51 2.87
CA CYS A 49 -2.40 19.26 2.14
C CYS A 49 -1.06 18.61 1.77
N PHE A 50 -0.72 17.52 2.45
CA PHE A 50 0.44 16.70 2.15
C PHE A 50 0.13 15.88 0.91
N ASP A 51 0.66 16.30 -0.25
CA ASP A 51 0.69 15.46 -1.45
C ASP A 51 1.89 14.50 -1.33
N PRO A 52 1.70 13.22 -0.98
CA PRO A 52 2.79 12.26 -0.83
C PRO A 52 3.52 11.99 -2.16
N LEU A 53 2.93 12.39 -3.30
CA LEU A 53 3.48 12.17 -4.64
C LEU A 53 4.19 13.40 -5.21
N ALA A 54 4.02 14.59 -4.63
CA ALA A 54 4.66 15.82 -5.12
C ALA A 54 6.19 15.70 -5.10
N GLY A 55 6.74 15.11 -4.04
CA GLY A 55 8.18 14.85 -3.93
C GLY A 55 8.68 13.71 -4.82
N LEU A 56 7.81 12.78 -5.22
CA LEU A 56 8.15 11.62 -6.04
C LEU A 56 8.18 11.97 -7.53
N LYS A 57 7.26 12.81 -8.03
CA LYS A 57 7.23 13.23 -9.44
C LYS A 57 8.48 14.02 -9.83
N ALA A 58 8.89 14.98 -9.00
CA ALA A 58 10.11 15.75 -9.24
C ALA A 58 11.39 14.90 -9.14
N ARG A 59 11.41 13.91 -8.23
CA ARG A 59 12.55 12.98 -8.08
C ARG A 59 12.63 11.97 -9.23
N GLN A 60 11.51 11.55 -9.82
CA GLN A 60 11.48 10.59 -10.91
C GLN A 60 11.98 11.19 -12.24
N GLU A 61 11.67 12.47 -12.52
CA GLU A 61 12.21 13.19 -13.69
C GLU A 61 13.71 13.46 -13.58
N LEU A 62 14.24 13.71 -12.37
CA LEU A 62 15.67 13.92 -12.11
C LEU A 62 16.48 12.59 -11.99
N ALA A 63 15.88 11.53 -11.46
CA ALA A 63 16.54 10.22 -11.31
C ALA A 63 16.73 9.49 -12.64
N LEU A 64 15.83 9.71 -13.62
CA LEU A 64 15.92 9.05 -14.93
C LEU A 64 17.04 9.64 -15.82
N SER A 65 17.57 10.81 -15.48
CA SER A 65 18.63 11.50 -16.26
C SER A 65 20.04 11.35 -15.66
N SER A 66 20.20 10.71 -14.50
CA SER A 66 21.46 10.71 -13.74
C SER A 66 21.82 9.34 -13.13
N LEU A 67 21.63 8.25 -13.88
CA LEU A 67 22.05 6.92 -13.41
C LEU A 67 23.58 6.79 -13.44
N SER A 68 24.20 7.06 -12.29
CA SER A 68 25.52 6.57 -11.87
C SER A 68 25.33 5.28 -11.06
N PRO A 69 26.25 4.29 -11.12
CA PRO A 69 26.03 2.95 -10.56
C PRO A 69 26.10 2.85 -9.02
N GLU A 70 26.35 3.94 -8.30
CA GLU A 70 26.57 3.89 -6.85
C GLU A 70 25.67 4.91 -6.09
N GLU A 71 24.78 4.36 -5.23
CA GLU A 71 23.94 4.98 -4.16
C GLU A 71 22.59 5.67 -4.52
N PRO A 72 21.50 5.58 -3.71
CA PRO A 72 21.13 4.67 -2.61
C PRO A 72 19.81 3.90 -2.88
N SER A 73 19.54 2.91 -2.02
CA SER A 73 18.38 1.99 -1.97
C SER A 73 17.00 2.63 -1.69
N THR A 74 16.77 3.88 -2.08
CA THR A 74 15.60 4.71 -1.69
C THR A 74 14.54 4.91 -2.77
N ILE A 75 14.77 4.45 -4.00
CA ILE A 75 13.77 4.56 -5.07
C ILE A 75 12.86 3.34 -5.02
N ILE A 76 11.65 3.51 -4.48
CA ILE A 76 10.58 2.51 -4.58
C ILE A 76 10.19 2.39 -6.05
N GLN A 77 10.42 1.22 -6.64
CA GLN A 77 9.98 0.93 -8.00
C GLN A 77 8.54 0.43 -7.96
N PHE A 78 7.66 1.13 -8.69
CA PHE A 78 6.24 0.77 -8.77
C PHE A 78 6.00 -0.21 -9.91
N THR A 79 6.27 -1.49 -9.66
CA THR A 79 6.08 -2.58 -10.63
C THR A 79 5.39 -3.76 -9.97
N TYR A 80 4.71 -4.60 -10.76
CA TYR A 80 4.19 -5.86 -10.26
C TYR A 80 5.34 -6.83 -9.98
N THR A 81 5.29 -7.45 -8.81
CA THR A 81 6.38 -8.28 -8.28
C THR A 81 5.97 -9.75 -8.19
N SER A 82 6.75 -10.62 -8.82
CA SER A 82 6.58 -12.08 -8.72
C SER A 82 6.77 -12.54 -7.26
N ASN A 83 6.33 -13.76 -6.91
CA ASN A 83 6.53 -14.26 -5.55
C ASN A 83 8.01 -14.28 -5.13
N ALA A 84 8.90 -14.70 -6.02
CA ALA A 84 10.34 -14.73 -5.76
C ALA A 84 10.92 -13.32 -5.50
N GLN A 85 10.47 -12.33 -6.28
CA GLN A 85 10.87 -10.93 -6.09
C GLN A 85 10.31 -10.36 -4.78
N MET A 86 9.04 -10.61 -4.48
CA MET A 86 8.41 -10.21 -3.22
C MET A 86 9.18 -10.76 -2.02
N TYR A 87 9.51 -12.05 -2.00
CA TYR A 87 10.29 -12.66 -0.91
C TYR A 87 11.67 -12.02 -0.76
N SER A 88 12.35 -11.77 -1.87
CA SER A 88 13.67 -11.14 -1.88
C SER A 88 13.60 -9.70 -1.35
N LEU A 89 12.56 -8.95 -1.73
CA LEU A 89 12.33 -7.57 -1.27
C LEU A 89 12.07 -7.54 0.24
N LEU A 90 11.14 -8.36 0.74
CA LEU A 90 10.81 -8.40 2.18
C LEU A 90 12.02 -8.80 3.02
N LYS A 91 12.77 -9.84 2.60
CA LYS A 91 14.01 -10.25 3.30
C LYS A 91 15.08 -9.16 3.27
N ARG A 92 15.23 -8.46 2.15
CA ARG A 92 16.18 -7.33 2.03
C ARG A 92 15.78 -6.16 2.93
N THR A 93 14.49 -5.81 2.96
CA THR A 93 13.96 -4.76 3.85
C THR A 93 14.22 -5.11 5.31
N ALA A 94 13.96 -6.35 5.71
CA ALA A 94 14.24 -6.81 7.07
C ALA A 94 15.73 -6.80 7.40
N ALA A 95 16.61 -7.19 6.47
CA ALA A 95 18.05 -7.11 6.65
C ALA A 95 18.54 -5.67 6.82
N LYS A 96 17.94 -4.71 6.09
CA LYS A 96 18.26 -3.27 6.21
C LYS A 96 17.82 -2.68 7.55
N CYS A 97 16.68 -3.13 8.07
CA CYS A 97 16.07 -2.64 9.30
C CYS A 97 15.99 -3.71 10.39
N SER A 98 17.05 -4.49 10.58
CA SER A 98 17.03 -5.69 11.45
C SER A 98 16.76 -5.41 12.93
N HIS A 99 17.00 -4.18 13.38
CA HIS A 99 16.73 -3.74 14.75
C HIS A 99 15.25 -3.44 15.02
N ILE A 100 14.45 -3.23 13.97
CA ILE A 100 13.02 -2.91 14.08
C ILE A 100 12.12 -3.84 13.28
N SER A 101 12.68 -4.86 12.64
CA SER A 101 11.89 -5.73 11.77
C SER A 101 12.39 -7.15 11.72
N HIS A 102 11.44 -8.07 11.54
CA HIS A 102 11.69 -9.49 11.48
C HIS A 102 10.79 -10.13 10.42
N VAL A 103 11.30 -11.13 9.71
CA VAL A 103 10.54 -11.84 8.68
C VAL A 103 10.37 -13.29 9.10
N TYR A 104 9.12 -13.76 9.07
CA TYR A 104 8.79 -15.13 9.40
C TYR A 104 7.72 -15.68 8.45
N SER A 105 7.63 -17.01 8.38
CA SER A 105 6.58 -17.71 7.63
C SER A 105 5.52 -18.22 8.59
N ILE A 106 4.24 -17.99 8.28
CA ILE A 106 3.11 -18.52 9.07
C ILE A 106 2.60 -19.87 8.56
N GLY A 107 3.20 -20.36 7.47
CA GLY A 107 2.78 -21.61 6.82
C GLY A 107 3.12 -21.61 5.35
N ARG A 108 2.57 -22.60 4.64
CA ARG A 108 2.73 -22.76 3.20
C ARG A 108 1.37 -22.82 2.51
N SER A 109 1.33 -22.32 1.28
CA SER A 109 0.20 -22.48 0.39
C SER A 109 0.03 -23.93 -0.08
N THR A 110 -1.02 -24.20 -0.84
CA THR A 110 -1.30 -25.51 -1.44
C THR A 110 -0.17 -26.00 -2.35
N GLU A 111 0.47 -25.11 -3.10
CA GLU A 111 1.61 -25.43 -3.96
C GLU A 111 2.97 -25.28 -3.23
N GLY A 112 2.95 -25.10 -1.91
CA GLY A 112 4.16 -25.10 -1.08
C GLY A 112 4.90 -23.76 -1.01
N ARG A 113 4.28 -22.65 -1.43
CA ARG A 113 4.86 -21.30 -1.34
C ARG A 113 4.71 -20.75 0.08
N ASP A 114 5.75 -20.11 0.62
CA ASP A 114 5.72 -19.59 1.98
C ASP A 114 4.76 -18.38 2.11
N LEU A 115 3.96 -18.37 3.17
CA LEU A 115 3.14 -17.23 3.56
C LEU A 115 3.99 -16.31 4.44
N LEU A 116 4.70 -15.41 3.77
CA LEU A 116 5.73 -14.58 4.39
C LEU A 116 5.13 -13.32 5.02
N VAL A 117 5.40 -13.13 6.31
CA VAL A 117 5.03 -11.95 7.09
C VAL A 117 6.29 -11.15 7.42
N ILE A 118 6.22 -9.84 7.26
CA ILE A 118 7.20 -8.91 7.84
C ILE A 118 6.58 -8.19 9.03
N GLU A 119 7.29 -8.21 10.14
CA GLU A 119 6.96 -7.56 11.40
C GLU A 119 7.77 -6.27 11.55
N PHE A 120 7.14 -5.23 12.11
CA PHE A 120 7.78 -3.97 12.52
C PHE A 120 7.39 -3.63 13.96
N THR A 121 8.38 -3.42 14.83
CA THR A 121 8.28 -3.00 16.24
C THR A 121 9.68 -2.63 16.72
N ASP A 122 9.84 -1.94 17.85
CA ASP A 122 11.15 -1.70 18.47
C ASP A 122 11.77 -2.95 19.11
N ASN A 123 10.99 -4.02 19.32
CA ASN A 123 11.49 -5.29 19.87
C ASN A 123 11.01 -6.53 19.07
N PRO A 124 11.60 -6.78 17.88
CA PRO A 124 11.11 -7.82 16.98
C PRO A 124 11.16 -9.22 17.59
N GLY A 125 10.07 -9.96 17.42
CA GLY A 125 9.88 -11.34 17.87
C GLY A 125 9.28 -11.49 19.26
N GLN A 126 9.07 -10.39 19.99
CA GLN A 126 8.50 -10.42 21.34
C GLN A 126 7.23 -9.58 21.42
N HIS A 127 6.32 -10.00 22.29
CA HIS A 127 5.11 -9.24 22.62
C HIS A 127 5.36 -8.42 23.88
N GLU A 128 5.01 -7.14 23.85
CA GLU A 128 5.13 -6.24 25.00
C GLU A 128 3.76 -5.87 25.59
N LEU A 129 3.70 -5.84 26.92
CA LEU A 129 2.48 -5.44 27.61
C LEU A 129 2.15 -3.98 27.27
N LEU A 130 0.89 -3.72 26.95
CA LEU A 130 0.35 -2.40 26.55
C LEU A 130 0.78 -1.92 25.16
N GLU A 131 1.56 -2.71 24.42
CA GLU A 131 1.80 -2.46 23.00
C GLU A 131 0.72 -3.17 22.17
N PRO A 132 -0.11 -2.45 21.41
CA PRO A 132 -1.11 -3.06 20.55
C PRO A 132 -0.48 -3.74 19.33
N GLU A 133 -1.01 -4.91 18.97
CA GLU A 133 -0.63 -5.62 17.75
C GLU A 133 -1.66 -5.36 16.64
N ILE A 134 -1.17 -4.94 15.47
CA ILE A 134 -2.00 -4.76 14.28
C ILE A 134 -1.51 -5.66 13.15
N LYS A 135 -2.43 -6.04 12.26
CA LYS A 135 -2.08 -6.79 11.06
C LYS A 135 -2.74 -6.23 9.81
N LEU A 136 -1.99 -6.23 8.72
CA LEU A 136 -2.45 -5.88 7.38
C LEU A 136 -2.25 -7.09 6.48
N VAL A 137 -3.34 -7.55 5.87
CA VAL A 137 -3.35 -8.74 5.02
C VAL A 137 -3.87 -8.37 3.64
N GLY A 138 -3.09 -8.68 2.61
CA GLY A 138 -3.43 -8.42 1.22
C GLY A 138 -3.55 -9.68 0.39
N ASN A 139 -4.21 -9.54 -0.77
CA ASN A 139 -4.19 -10.54 -1.85
C ASN A 139 -4.61 -11.94 -1.37
N MET A 140 -5.75 -11.98 -0.67
CA MET A 140 -6.48 -13.23 -0.38
C MET A 140 -7.14 -13.80 -1.65
N HIS A 141 -7.59 -12.92 -2.53
CA HIS A 141 -7.91 -13.24 -3.91
C HIS A 141 -6.67 -12.95 -4.77
N GLY A 142 -6.19 -13.96 -5.50
CA GLY A 142 -4.91 -13.90 -6.23
C GLY A 142 -4.84 -12.81 -7.29
N ASN A 143 -5.96 -12.54 -7.96
CA ASN A 143 -6.12 -11.51 -8.99
C ASN A 143 -6.35 -10.08 -8.43
N GLU A 144 -6.56 -9.92 -7.12
CA GLU A 144 -6.68 -8.59 -6.47
C GLU A 144 -5.29 -8.06 -6.06
N VAL A 145 -4.49 -7.70 -7.07
CA VAL A 145 -3.03 -7.49 -6.91
C VAL A 145 -2.68 -6.16 -6.22
N LEU A 146 -3.55 -5.15 -6.24
CA LEU A 146 -3.22 -3.82 -5.72
C LEU A 146 -2.84 -3.84 -4.23
N GLY A 147 -3.59 -4.58 -3.41
CA GLY A 147 -3.31 -4.71 -1.98
C GLY A 147 -1.94 -5.31 -1.70
N ARG A 148 -1.53 -6.30 -2.51
CA ARG A 148 -0.19 -6.91 -2.41
C ARG A 148 0.91 -5.89 -2.62
N GLN A 149 0.83 -5.11 -3.70
CA GLN A 149 1.87 -4.13 -4.01
C GLN A 149 1.92 -3.01 -2.98
N LEU A 150 0.77 -2.48 -2.55
CA LEU A 150 0.71 -1.45 -1.51
C LEU A 150 1.37 -1.90 -0.21
N LEU A 151 1.17 -3.15 0.21
CA LEU A 151 1.80 -3.68 1.42
C LEU A 151 3.32 -3.89 1.27
N ILE A 152 3.80 -4.29 0.09
CA ILE A 152 5.24 -4.37 -0.21
C ILE A 152 5.89 -2.98 -0.18
N TYR A 153 5.22 -1.96 -0.71
CA TYR A 153 5.70 -0.58 -0.66
C TYR A 153 5.66 -0.01 0.75
N LEU A 154 4.59 -0.29 1.50
CA LEU A 154 4.47 0.12 2.90
C LEU A 154 5.63 -0.43 3.74
N ALA A 155 5.99 -1.70 3.57
CA ALA A 155 7.13 -2.30 4.28
C ALA A 155 8.46 -1.57 3.97
N GLN A 156 8.71 -1.24 2.69
CA GLN A 156 9.90 -0.48 2.30
C GLN A 156 9.89 0.95 2.83
N TYR A 157 8.71 1.58 2.83
CA TYR A 157 8.49 2.93 3.33
C TYR A 157 8.72 3.02 4.84
N LEU A 158 8.15 2.12 5.63
CA LEU A 158 8.34 2.05 7.08
C LEU A 158 9.82 1.96 7.44
N CYS A 159 10.56 1.03 6.83
CA CYS A 159 11.99 0.89 7.06
C CYS A 159 12.78 2.15 6.64
N SER A 160 12.49 2.70 5.46
CA SER A 160 13.26 3.84 4.95
C SER A 160 13.02 5.11 5.76
N GLU A 161 11.76 5.44 6.07
CA GLU A 161 11.41 6.64 6.85
C GLU A 161 11.86 6.53 8.31
N TYR A 162 11.87 5.33 8.89
CA TYR A 162 12.41 5.13 10.22
C TYR A 162 13.90 5.46 10.27
N ILE A 163 14.68 4.96 9.30
CA ILE A 163 16.12 5.27 9.18
C ILE A 163 16.35 6.77 8.93
N LEU A 164 15.48 7.42 8.14
CA LEU A 164 15.57 8.85 7.86
C LEU A 164 15.19 9.75 9.04
N GLY A 165 14.69 9.18 10.15
CA GLY A 165 14.36 9.96 11.35
C GLY A 165 12.96 10.56 11.36
N ASN A 166 12.03 10.05 10.54
CA ASN A 166 10.66 10.55 10.51
C ASN A 166 9.95 10.25 11.84
N GLN A 167 9.68 11.30 12.62
CA GLN A 167 9.11 11.19 13.97
C GLN A 167 7.77 10.46 14.00
N ARG A 168 6.93 10.64 12.99
CA ARG A 168 5.62 9.95 12.90
C ARG A 168 5.82 8.44 12.76
N ILE A 169 6.72 8.02 11.89
CA ILE A 169 6.98 6.59 11.65
C ILE A 169 7.71 5.95 12.82
N GLN A 170 8.67 6.65 13.42
CA GLN A 170 9.34 6.18 14.64
C GLN A 170 8.35 6.01 15.79
N THR A 171 7.45 6.98 16.00
CA THR A 171 6.41 6.85 17.02
C THR A 171 5.51 5.65 16.77
N ILE A 172 5.06 5.45 15.52
CA ILE A 172 4.21 4.30 15.16
C ILE A 172 4.94 2.97 15.43
N ILE A 173 6.18 2.82 14.97
CA ILE A 173 6.93 1.56 15.13
C ILE A 173 7.31 1.28 16.59
N ASN A 174 7.62 2.31 17.38
CA ASN A 174 8.02 2.14 18.78
C ASN A 174 6.85 2.01 19.77
N THR A 175 5.61 2.13 19.28
CA THR A 175 4.41 2.04 20.14
C THR A 175 3.41 1.00 19.66
N THR A 176 3.67 0.36 18.52
CA THR A 176 2.77 -0.62 17.93
C THR A 176 3.56 -1.71 17.22
N ARG A 177 3.06 -2.94 17.35
CA ARG A 177 3.62 -4.09 16.66
C ARG A 177 2.82 -4.36 15.40
N ILE A 178 3.44 -4.13 14.24
CA ILE A 178 2.78 -4.18 12.94
C ILE A 178 3.19 -5.45 12.19
N HIS A 179 2.22 -6.28 11.82
CA HIS A 179 2.43 -7.46 11.00
C HIS A 179 1.86 -7.26 9.59
N ILE A 180 2.69 -7.41 8.56
CA ILE A 180 2.29 -7.22 7.16
C ILE A 180 2.42 -8.55 6.42
N LEU A 181 1.29 -9.09 5.97
CA LEU A 181 1.19 -10.23 5.06
C LEU A 181 0.78 -9.72 3.68
N ALA A 182 1.74 -9.54 2.79
CA ALA A 182 1.49 -8.95 1.47
C ALA A 182 0.62 -9.85 0.57
N SER A 183 0.80 -11.17 0.65
CA SER A 183 0.03 -12.13 -0.15
C SER A 183 -0.39 -13.33 0.69
N MET A 184 -1.69 -13.41 0.94
CA MET A 184 -2.30 -14.57 1.61
C MET A 184 -2.56 -15.73 0.63
N ASN A 185 -2.72 -15.43 -0.66
CA ASN A 185 -2.91 -16.41 -1.73
C ASN A 185 -1.85 -16.25 -2.84
N PRO A 186 -0.60 -16.67 -2.58
CA PRO A 186 0.49 -16.54 -3.55
C PRO A 186 0.32 -17.45 -4.77
N ASP A 187 -0.40 -18.56 -4.64
CA ASP A 187 -0.65 -19.51 -5.73
C ASP A 187 -1.62 -18.90 -6.76
N GLY A 188 -2.75 -18.36 -6.28
CA GLY A 188 -3.71 -17.68 -7.15
C GLY A 188 -3.14 -16.42 -7.80
N TYR A 189 -2.16 -15.77 -7.19
CA TYR A 189 -1.45 -14.65 -7.81
C TYR A 189 -0.63 -15.08 -9.03
N GLU A 190 0.10 -16.20 -8.95
CA GLU A 190 0.87 -16.71 -10.10
C GLU A 190 -0.05 -17.10 -11.26
N LEU A 191 -1.17 -17.78 -10.96
CA LEU A 191 -2.17 -18.13 -11.97
C LEU A 191 -2.73 -16.89 -12.66
N ALA A 192 -3.11 -15.87 -11.89
CA ALA A 192 -3.61 -14.61 -12.45
C ALA A 192 -2.53 -13.85 -13.23
N ALA A 193 -1.25 -13.93 -12.81
CA ALA A 193 -0.15 -13.30 -13.51
C ALA A 193 0.16 -14.01 -14.85
N SER A 194 0.13 -15.34 -14.89
CA SER A 194 0.37 -16.11 -16.12
C SER A 194 -0.72 -15.90 -17.17
N GLU A 195 -2.00 -15.79 -16.76
CA GLU A 195 -3.10 -15.51 -17.71
C GLU A 195 -2.92 -14.17 -18.44
N VAL A 196 -2.34 -13.17 -17.75
CA VAL A 196 -2.04 -11.86 -18.35
C VAL A 196 -0.85 -11.96 -19.30
N GLU A 197 0.17 -12.76 -18.98
CA GLU A 197 1.32 -12.97 -19.87
C GLU A 197 0.91 -13.67 -21.18
N ASP A 198 0.08 -14.72 -21.09
CA ASP A 198 -0.42 -15.46 -22.25
C ASP A 198 -1.34 -14.60 -23.15
N SER A 199 -2.06 -13.64 -22.57
CA SER A 199 -2.91 -12.71 -23.33
C SER A 199 -2.13 -11.64 -24.13
N ASN A 200 -0.86 -11.43 -23.82
CA ASN A 200 0.01 -10.49 -24.53
C ASN A 200 0.80 -11.15 -25.68
N ASP A 201 0.52 -12.43 -25.97
CA ASP A 201 1.14 -13.15 -27.08
C ASP A 201 0.44 -12.78 -28.41
N PRO A 202 1.11 -12.13 -29.39
CA PRO A 202 0.48 -11.69 -30.63
C PRO A 202 0.07 -12.82 -31.58
N GLU A 203 0.29 -14.10 -31.22
CA GLU A 203 -0.05 -15.24 -32.07
C GLU A 203 -1.47 -15.79 -31.86
N LEU A 204 -2.20 -15.39 -30.82
CA LEU A 204 -3.57 -15.85 -30.58
C LEU A 204 -4.67 -14.98 -31.21
N SER A 205 -4.35 -13.80 -31.76
CA SER A 205 -5.33 -12.95 -32.46
C SER A 205 -5.63 -13.38 -33.90
N ASN A 206 -4.96 -14.42 -34.42
CA ASN A 206 -5.09 -14.84 -35.83
C ASN A 206 -5.88 -16.16 -36.03
N GLN A 207 -6.48 -16.74 -34.99
CA GLN A 207 -7.27 -17.98 -35.15
C GLN A 207 -8.80 -17.78 -35.17
N GLU A 208 -9.34 -16.61 -34.81
CA GLU A 208 -10.80 -16.37 -34.84
C GLU A 208 -11.35 -15.88 -36.19
N VAL A 209 -10.52 -15.63 -37.21
CA VAL A 209 -10.99 -15.10 -38.52
C VAL A 209 -11.29 -16.20 -39.56
N ASN A 210 -10.95 -17.47 -39.31
CA ASN A 210 -11.13 -18.55 -40.30
C ASN A 210 -12.23 -19.58 -39.97
N ILE A 211 -13.17 -19.27 -39.07
CA ILE A 211 -14.34 -20.12 -38.81
C ILE A 211 -15.64 -19.35 -39.01
N VAL A 212 -15.79 -18.65 -40.13
CA VAL A 212 -17.10 -18.42 -40.76
C VAL A 212 -16.90 -18.42 -42.28
N ASN A 213 -16.96 -19.62 -42.88
CA ASN A 213 -17.32 -19.78 -44.29
C ASN A 213 -18.84 -19.70 -44.43
#